data_AF-A0A081BTX3-F1
#
_entry.id   AF-A0A081BTX3-F1
#
_cell.length_a   1.000
_cell.length_b   1.000
_cell.length_c   1.000
_cell.angle_alpha   90.00
_cell.angle_beta   90.00
_cell.angle_gamma   90.00
#
_symmetry.space_group_name_H-M   'P 1'
#
loop_
_entity.id
_entity.type
_entity.pdbx_description
1 polymer ?
#
loop_
_entity_poly.entity_id
_entity_poly.type
_entity_poly.pdbx_seq_one_letter_code
_entity_poly.pdbx_strand_id
1 'polypeptide(L)'
;MRWFTCIFCIAILVFSGCDSDSNLDSSPSSITTVSPTKTLEVPAMYMTIQQAIKAAGSGDFVRVAAGVYVENLQIKGKDISLRGAGIGQTILIGTLNISETSETSVEGFTIKGGGIHARKSSVRISGNEILENPGVGLWIENCPNVVISGNTVKNNATEGIVFDDSSGVIGSSVVTQNLADGIVLNNSSPTLLDNEVTLNGRDGISIRGFTAYAAPFLLENLARDNGGASNYDIICFGGNTNPTGLGNRFDRCINCAECQAFAAPVTYRD
;
A
#
# COMPACT_ATOMS: atom_id res chain seq x y z
N MET A 1 52.15 40.98 3.15
CA MET A 1 53.35 40.09 3.09
C MET A 1 53.52 39.58 1.67
N ARG A 2 54.77 39.35 1.28
CA ARG A 2 55.29 39.32 -0.10
C ARG A 2 54.85 38.12 -0.95
N TRP A 3 54.91 38.35 -2.27
CA TRP A 3 54.75 37.44 -3.41
C TRP A 3 55.67 36.20 -3.38
N PHE A 4 55.29 35.11 -4.07
CA PHE A 4 55.98 34.60 -5.28
C PHE A 4 55.34 33.32 -5.84
N THR A 5 55.22 33.27 -7.16
CA THR A 5 54.86 32.15 -8.03
C THR A 5 56.06 31.23 -8.34
N CYS A 6 55.74 29.96 -8.66
CA CYS A 6 56.23 29.18 -9.82
C CYS A 6 57.23 28.01 -9.64
N ILE A 7 56.97 26.96 -10.44
CA ILE A 7 57.85 25.96 -11.09
C ILE A 7 57.86 24.51 -10.54
N PHE A 8 57.24 23.64 -11.37
CA PHE A 8 57.56 22.26 -11.78
C PHE A 8 58.57 21.41 -10.99
N CYS A 9 58.18 20.16 -10.71
CA CYS A 9 59.09 19.01 -10.86
C CYS A 9 58.33 17.74 -11.27
N ILE A 10 58.85 17.12 -12.34
CA ILE A 10 58.39 15.87 -12.98
C ILE A 10 58.86 14.68 -12.15
N ALA A 11 57.99 13.68 -11.96
CA ALA A 11 58.41 12.34 -11.56
C ALA A 11 57.70 11.30 -12.44
N ILE A 12 58.44 10.78 -13.42
CA ILE A 12 58.18 9.49 -14.07
C ILE A 12 59.23 8.54 -13.47
N LEU A 13 58.82 7.37 -12.98
CA LEU A 13 59.63 6.14 -13.03
C LEU A 13 58.74 4.90 -12.79
N VAL A 14 58.42 4.26 -13.91
CA VAL A 14 58.46 2.82 -14.23
C VAL A 14 58.01 1.81 -13.15
N PHE A 15 56.87 1.15 -13.40
CA PHE A 15 56.59 -0.18 -12.87
C PHE A 15 56.98 -1.24 -13.91
N SER A 16 57.85 -2.16 -13.49
CA SER A 16 58.21 -3.41 -14.16
C SER A 16 57.07 -4.43 -14.06
N GLY A 17 56.75 -5.13 -15.16
CA GLY A 17 55.93 -6.35 -15.19
C GLY A 17 56.58 -7.49 -14.39
N CYS A 18 56.00 -8.68 -14.22
CA CYS A 18 54.86 -9.35 -14.85
C CYS A 18 54.24 -10.26 -13.79
N ASP A 19 52.94 -10.54 -13.86
CA ASP A 19 52.51 -11.93 -13.77
C ASP A 19 51.18 -12.13 -14.50
N SER A 20 51.13 -13.22 -15.24
CA SER A 20 50.08 -13.65 -16.12
C SER A 20 48.94 -14.28 -15.34
N ASP A 21 47.72 -13.80 -15.52
CA ASP A 21 46.54 -14.66 -15.46
C ASP A 21 45.57 -14.31 -16.58
N SER A 22 45.60 -15.16 -17.59
CA SER A 22 44.59 -15.32 -18.61
C SER A 22 43.35 -15.93 -18.00
N ASN A 23 42.24 -15.19 -17.98
CA ASN A 23 40.90 -15.66 -18.39
C ASN A 23 39.91 -14.51 -18.20
N LEU A 24 39.71 -13.74 -19.26
CA LEU A 24 38.50 -12.95 -19.44
C LEU A 24 37.35 -13.93 -19.66
N ASP A 25 36.68 -14.33 -18.59
CA ASP A 25 35.32 -14.85 -18.69
C ASP A 25 34.38 -13.68 -18.99
N SER A 26 34.36 -13.28 -20.27
CA SER A 26 33.31 -12.41 -20.81
C SER A 26 32.10 -13.27 -21.18
N SER A 27 31.51 -13.92 -20.18
CA SER A 27 30.11 -14.33 -20.31
C SER A 27 29.30 -13.05 -20.53
N PRO A 28 28.57 -12.90 -21.66
CA PRO A 28 27.69 -11.76 -21.82
C PRO A 28 26.60 -11.92 -20.76
N SER A 29 26.68 -11.11 -19.70
CA SER A 29 25.54 -10.82 -18.85
C SER A 29 24.38 -10.53 -19.80
N SER A 30 23.37 -11.38 -19.76
CA SER A 30 22.17 -11.23 -20.58
C SER A 30 21.65 -9.82 -20.34
N ILE A 31 21.88 -8.92 -21.30
CA ILE A 31 21.26 -7.60 -21.28
C ILE A 31 19.78 -7.89 -21.43
N THR A 32 19.06 -7.88 -20.30
CA THR A 32 17.60 -7.92 -20.30
C THR A 32 17.17 -6.71 -21.10
N THR A 33 16.81 -6.93 -22.36
CA THR A 33 16.22 -5.89 -23.19
C THR A 33 14.89 -5.55 -22.52
N VAL A 34 14.87 -4.41 -21.83
CA VAL A 34 13.65 -3.87 -21.25
C VAL A 34 12.73 -3.61 -22.44
N SER A 35 11.68 -4.42 -22.57
CA SER A 35 10.67 -4.21 -23.58
C SER A 35 10.07 -2.81 -23.36
N PRO A 36 9.81 -2.04 -24.43
CA PRO A 36 9.24 -0.71 -24.27
C PRO A 36 7.89 -0.86 -23.57
N THR A 37 7.71 -0.08 -22.50
CA THR A 37 6.47 0.01 -21.75
C THR A 37 5.32 0.40 -22.68
N LYS A 38 4.24 -0.39 -22.66
CA LYS A 38 3.04 -0.16 -23.47
C LYS A 38 1.94 0.46 -22.63
N THR A 39 1.08 1.22 -23.29
CA THR A 39 -0.18 1.68 -22.73
C THR A 39 -1.32 0.97 -23.45
N LEU A 40 -2.10 0.19 -22.69
CA LEU A 40 -3.25 -0.57 -23.17
C LEU A 40 -4.52 0.20 -22.76
N GLU A 41 -5.22 0.75 -23.74
CA GLU A 41 -6.39 1.62 -23.53
C GLU A 41 -7.69 0.80 -23.58
N VAL A 42 -8.54 0.96 -22.56
CA VAL A 42 -9.86 0.31 -22.45
C VAL A 42 -10.94 1.39 -22.48
N PRO A 43 -11.95 1.31 -23.37
CA PRO A 43 -12.25 0.21 -24.28
C PRO A 43 -11.59 0.29 -25.67
N ALA A 44 -10.77 1.31 -25.94
CA ALA A 44 -10.32 1.65 -27.29
C ALA A 44 -9.52 0.54 -28.00
N MET A 45 -8.68 -0.20 -27.27
CA MET A 45 -7.89 -1.33 -27.79
C MET A 45 -8.44 -2.68 -27.33
N TYR A 46 -9.05 -2.73 -26.15
CA TYR A 46 -9.60 -3.94 -25.55
C TYR A 46 -10.98 -3.66 -25.00
N MET A 47 -11.97 -4.47 -25.36
CA MET A 47 -13.37 -4.26 -24.94
C MET A 47 -13.60 -4.38 -23.44
N THR A 48 -12.70 -5.07 -22.73
CA THR A 48 -12.80 -5.36 -21.30
C THR A 48 -11.48 -5.08 -20.60
N ILE A 49 -11.52 -4.76 -19.31
CA ILE A 49 -10.32 -4.51 -18.51
C ILE A 49 -9.50 -5.80 -18.41
N GLN A 50 -10.16 -6.96 -18.19
CA GLN A 50 -9.46 -8.23 -18.05
C GLN A 50 -8.71 -8.64 -19.32
N GLN A 51 -9.20 -8.30 -20.52
CA GLN A 51 -8.47 -8.53 -21.76
C GLN A 51 -7.18 -7.71 -21.83
N ALA A 52 -7.24 -6.43 -21.45
CA ALA A 52 -6.04 -5.59 -21.38
C ALA A 52 -5.04 -6.14 -20.35
N ILE A 53 -5.50 -6.54 -19.15
CA ILE A 53 -4.63 -7.17 -18.13
C ILE A 53 -3.96 -8.45 -18.66
N LYS A 54 -4.68 -9.27 -19.43
CA LYS A 54 -4.12 -10.49 -20.04
C LYS A 54 -3.02 -10.16 -21.06
N ALA A 55 -3.23 -9.13 -21.87
CA ALA A 55 -2.28 -8.70 -22.89
C ALA A 55 -1.06 -7.93 -22.33
N ALA A 56 -1.20 -7.29 -21.17
CA ALA A 56 -0.14 -6.54 -20.52
C ALA A 56 1.01 -7.44 -20.03
N GLY A 57 2.24 -7.00 -20.26
CA GLY A 57 3.45 -7.50 -19.60
C GLY A 57 3.82 -6.67 -18.37
N SER A 58 4.79 -7.13 -17.59
CA SER A 58 5.32 -6.33 -16.48
C SER A 58 5.91 -5.01 -16.99
N GLY A 59 5.63 -3.92 -16.28
CA GLY A 59 5.97 -2.54 -16.63
C GLY A 59 4.89 -1.81 -17.43
N ASP A 60 3.86 -2.49 -17.94
CA ASP A 60 2.83 -1.87 -18.78
C ASP A 60 1.78 -1.07 -17.99
N PHE A 61 1.16 -0.10 -18.67
CA PHE A 61 0.02 0.65 -18.18
C PHE A 61 -1.28 0.12 -18.78
N VAL A 62 -2.27 -0.16 -17.95
CA VAL A 62 -3.66 -0.40 -18.37
C VAL A 62 -4.47 0.83 -17.98
N ARG A 63 -4.86 1.62 -18.97
CA ARG A 63 -5.66 2.85 -18.78
C ARG A 63 -7.11 2.58 -19.14
N VAL A 64 -7.98 2.86 -18.19
CA VAL A 64 -9.42 2.57 -18.30
C VAL A 64 -10.16 3.89 -18.34
N ALA A 65 -10.88 4.12 -19.45
CA ALA A 65 -11.71 5.30 -19.63
C ALA A 65 -12.89 5.31 -18.64
N ALA A 66 -13.61 6.43 -18.61
CA ALA A 66 -14.86 6.52 -17.87
C ALA A 66 -15.88 5.51 -18.43
N GLY A 67 -16.57 4.83 -17.52
CA GLY A 67 -17.49 3.75 -17.88
C GLY A 67 -17.81 2.84 -16.70
N VAL A 68 -18.82 2.00 -16.89
CA VAL A 68 -19.19 0.94 -15.95
C VAL A 68 -18.71 -0.39 -16.51
N TYR A 69 -17.88 -1.08 -15.73
CA TYR A 69 -17.26 -2.35 -16.10
C TYR A 69 -17.73 -3.40 -15.11
N VAL A 70 -18.50 -4.39 -15.59
CA VAL A 70 -18.99 -5.51 -14.77
C VAL A 70 -18.09 -6.71 -15.03
N GLU A 71 -17.02 -6.83 -14.24
CA GLU A 71 -15.94 -7.77 -14.46
C GLU A 71 -15.32 -8.21 -13.14
N ASN A 72 -14.79 -9.43 -13.08
CA ASN A 72 -13.92 -9.88 -11.99
C ASN A 72 -12.48 -9.91 -12.50
N LEU A 73 -11.65 -9.02 -11.97
CA LEU A 73 -10.29 -8.81 -12.42
C LEU A 73 -9.30 -9.69 -11.65
N GLN A 74 -8.31 -10.18 -12.37
CA GLN A 74 -7.22 -11.03 -11.90
C GLN A 74 -5.90 -10.50 -12.46
N ILE A 75 -5.06 -9.94 -11.58
CA ILE A 75 -3.68 -9.58 -11.85
C ILE A 75 -2.80 -10.60 -11.12
N LYS A 76 -2.07 -11.42 -11.87
CA LYS A 76 -1.22 -12.47 -11.30
C LYS A 76 0.16 -12.47 -11.93
N GLY A 77 1.21 -12.45 -11.10
CA GLY A 77 2.58 -12.67 -11.54
C GLY A 77 3.15 -11.60 -12.47
N LYS A 78 2.52 -10.42 -12.52
CA LYS A 78 2.92 -9.31 -13.39
C LYS A 78 2.77 -7.98 -12.67
N ASP A 79 3.68 -7.06 -12.97
CA ASP A 79 3.70 -5.73 -12.37
C ASP A 79 3.13 -4.72 -13.35
N ILE A 80 1.87 -4.33 -13.17
CA ILE A 80 1.21 -3.38 -14.07
C ILE A 80 0.70 -2.17 -13.30
N SER A 81 0.52 -1.06 -14.00
CA SER A 81 -0.21 0.09 -13.49
C SER A 81 -1.63 0.11 -14.03
N LEU A 82 -2.61 -0.20 -13.20
CA LEU A 82 -4.03 -0.16 -13.54
C LEU A 82 -4.61 1.19 -13.11
N ARG A 83 -4.96 2.05 -14.07
CA ARG A 83 -5.42 3.42 -13.84
C ARG A 83 -6.79 3.67 -14.46
N GLY A 84 -7.76 4.04 -13.62
CA GLY A 84 -9.07 4.53 -14.04
C GLY A 84 -9.04 6.03 -14.35
N ALA A 85 -10.14 6.53 -14.91
CA ALA A 85 -10.33 7.95 -15.21
C ALA A 85 -10.63 8.80 -13.96
N GLY A 86 -10.83 8.17 -12.80
CA GLY A 86 -11.11 8.84 -11.52
C GLY A 86 -12.32 8.25 -10.80
N ILE A 87 -12.43 8.59 -9.51
CA ILE A 87 -13.58 8.26 -8.66
C ILE A 87 -14.88 8.79 -9.31
N GLY A 88 -15.90 7.93 -9.37
CA GLY A 88 -17.19 8.21 -10.03
C GLY A 88 -17.15 8.20 -11.55
N GLN A 89 -15.98 8.07 -12.18
CA GLN A 89 -15.82 8.02 -13.64
C GLN A 89 -15.64 6.59 -14.12
N THR A 90 -14.67 5.87 -13.56
CA THR A 90 -14.44 4.45 -13.88
C THR A 90 -14.98 3.59 -12.75
N ILE A 91 -16.10 2.92 -13.00
CA ILE A 91 -16.82 2.13 -12.01
C ILE A 91 -16.60 0.65 -12.33
N LEU A 92 -15.90 -0.06 -11.45
CA LEU A 92 -15.79 -1.51 -11.47
C LEU A 92 -16.88 -2.11 -10.57
N ILE A 93 -17.71 -2.98 -11.14
CA ILE A 93 -18.67 -3.80 -10.41
C ILE A 93 -18.18 -5.25 -10.46
N GLY A 94 -17.59 -5.71 -9.37
CA GLY A 94 -16.97 -7.02 -9.23
C GLY A 94 -15.76 -6.99 -8.31
N THR A 95 -14.95 -8.05 -8.36
CA THR A 95 -13.74 -8.20 -7.53
C THR A 95 -12.48 -7.76 -8.27
N LEU A 96 -11.51 -7.18 -7.57
CA LEU A 96 -10.15 -7.01 -8.06
C LEU A 96 -9.16 -7.84 -7.23
N ASN A 97 -8.64 -8.91 -7.82
CA ASN A 97 -7.69 -9.80 -7.15
C ASN A 97 -6.29 -9.59 -7.71
N ILE A 98 -5.32 -9.35 -6.83
CA ILE A 98 -3.91 -9.11 -7.15
C ILE A 98 -3.09 -10.16 -6.41
N SER A 99 -2.23 -10.89 -7.13
CA SER A 99 -1.42 -11.94 -6.48
C SER A 99 -0.05 -12.13 -7.10
N GLU A 100 0.92 -12.47 -6.27
CA GLU A 100 2.28 -12.82 -6.70
C GLU A 100 2.95 -11.69 -7.52
N THR A 101 2.73 -10.43 -7.13
CA THR A 101 3.27 -9.24 -7.82
C THR A 101 4.33 -8.55 -6.97
N SER A 102 5.30 -7.89 -7.59
CA SER A 102 6.32 -7.14 -6.87
C SER A 102 6.01 -5.66 -6.74
N GLU A 103 5.32 -5.04 -7.71
CA GLU A 103 5.07 -3.58 -7.74
C GLU A 103 3.78 -3.14 -8.47
N THR A 104 2.71 -3.95 -8.44
CA THR A 104 1.44 -3.56 -9.10
C THR A 104 0.79 -2.33 -8.44
N SER A 105 0.22 -1.43 -9.25
CA SER A 105 -0.53 -0.28 -8.76
C SER A 105 -1.97 -0.23 -9.27
N VAL A 106 -2.87 0.30 -8.45
CA VAL A 106 -4.29 0.49 -8.74
C VAL A 106 -4.72 1.88 -8.29
N GLU A 107 -5.23 2.69 -9.21
CA GLU A 107 -5.65 4.05 -8.91
C GLU A 107 -6.83 4.56 -9.74
N GLY A 108 -7.62 5.46 -9.15
CA GLY A 108 -8.66 6.21 -9.86
C GLY A 108 -9.91 5.40 -10.20
N PHE A 109 -10.28 4.41 -9.39
CA PHE A 109 -11.51 3.62 -9.55
C PHE A 109 -12.55 3.91 -8.46
N THR A 110 -13.82 3.76 -8.82
CA THR A 110 -14.88 3.39 -7.88
C THR A 110 -15.10 1.88 -7.99
N ILE A 111 -14.92 1.12 -6.91
CA ILE A 111 -15.00 -0.34 -6.87
C ILE A 111 -16.13 -0.77 -5.93
N LYS A 112 -17.08 -1.55 -6.46
CA LYS A 112 -18.21 -2.09 -5.70
C LYS A 112 -18.55 -3.52 -6.07
N GLY A 113 -19.29 -4.21 -5.20
CA GLY A 113 -19.75 -5.59 -5.42
C GLY A 113 -18.75 -6.71 -5.14
N GLY A 114 -17.47 -6.40 -4.84
CA GLY A 114 -16.46 -7.43 -4.59
C GLY A 114 -15.16 -7.00 -3.91
N GLY A 115 -14.86 -5.71 -3.82
CA GLY A 115 -13.68 -5.18 -3.13
C GLY A 115 -12.37 -5.48 -3.84
N ILE A 116 -11.27 -5.22 -3.13
CA ILE A 116 -9.91 -5.55 -3.58
C ILE A 116 -9.31 -6.59 -2.63
N HIS A 117 -8.74 -7.65 -3.18
CA HIS A 117 -7.92 -8.62 -2.44
C HIS A 117 -6.52 -8.67 -3.04
N ALA A 118 -5.51 -8.27 -2.26
CA ALA A 118 -4.11 -8.44 -2.61
C ALA A 118 -3.48 -9.55 -1.76
N ARG A 119 -2.77 -10.48 -2.40
CA ARG A 119 -2.15 -11.62 -1.72
C ARG A 119 -0.73 -11.88 -2.20
N LYS A 120 0.23 -12.03 -1.27
CA LYS A 120 1.64 -12.33 -1.60
C LYS A 120 2.21 -11.35 -2.62
N SER A 121 1.93 -10.07 -2.40
CA SER A 121 2.26 -9.01 -3.34
C SER A 121 2.79 -7.77 -2.62
N SER A 122 3.69 -7.02 -3.25
CA SER A 122 3.82 -5.59 -2.94
C SER A 122 2.95 -4.79 -3.90
N VAL A 123 2.09 -3.93 -3.35
CA VAL A 123 1.08 -3.19 -4.11
C VAL A 123 1.00 -1.73 -3.67
N ARG A 124 0.62 -0.87 -4.61
CA ARG A 124 0.24 0.52 -4.36
C ARG A 124 -1.21 0.73 -4.74
N ILE A 125 -2.07 1.00 -3.78
CA ILE A 125 -3.51 1.20 -4.00
C ILE A 125 -3.83 2.62 -3.56
N SER A 126 -4.16 3.50 -4.50
CA SER A 126 -4.30 4.93 -4.19
C SER A 126 -5.42 5.65 -4.92
N GLY A 127 -6.08 6.59 -4.26
CA GLY A 127 -7.09 7.43 -4.92
C GLY A 127 -8.30 6.66 -5.44
N ASN A 128 -8.71 5.60 -4.73
CA ASN A 128 -9.90 4.81 -5.08
C ASN A 128 -11.04 5.04 -4.08
N GLU A 129 -12.26 4.82 -4.54
CA GLU A 129 -13.45 4.70 -3.70
C GLU A 129 -13.90 3.24 -3.68
N ILE A 130 -13.84 2.58 -2.52
CA ILE A 130 -14.11 1.14 -2.35
C ILE A 130 -15.34 1.00 -1.46
N LEU A 131 -16.48 0.68 -2.06
CA LEU A 131 -17.76 0.78 -1.37
C LEU A 131 -18.77 -0.31 -1.73
N GLU A 132 -19.75 -0.51 -0.84
CA GLU A 132 -20.91 -1.39 -1.08
C GLU A 132 -20.48 -2.82 -1.45
N ASN A 133 -19.36 -3.29 -0.89
CA ASN A 133 -18.90 -4.65 -1.11
C ASN A 133 -19.56 -5.59 -0.09
N PRO A 134 -19.99 -6.79 -0.50
CA PRO A 134 -20.65 -7.76 0.39
C PRO A 134 -19.71 -8.39 1.42
N GLY A 135 -18.40 -8.12 1.33
CA GLY A 135 -17.38 -8.56 2.28
C GLY A 135 -16.47 -7.40 2.67
N VAL A 136 -15.18 -7.70 2.87
CA VAL A 136 -14.16 -6.70 3.18
C VAL A 136 -13.99 -5.74 2.00
N GLY A 137 -13.83 -4.45 2.29
CA GLY A 137 -13.53 -3.46 1.25
C GLY A 137 -12.16 -3.71 0.60
N LEU A 138 -11.11 -3.68 1.42
CA LEU A 138 -9.73 -3.90 1.01
C LEU A 138 -9.04 -4.94 1.91
N TRP A 139 -8.74 -6.10 1.36
CA TRP A 139 -8.07 -7.19 2.06
C TRP A 139 -6.65 -7.40 1.55
N ILE A 140 -5.68 -7.32 2.45
CA ILE A 140 -4.25 -7.46 2.21
C ILE A 140 -3.74 -8.67 2.99
N GLU A 141 -3.20 -9.66 2.28
CA GLU A 141 -2.85 -10.96 2.87
C GLU A 141 -1.43 -11.40 2.50
N ASN A 142 -0.56 -11.60 3.49
CA ASN A 142 0.85 -11.97 3.30
C ASN A 142 1.60 -11.02 2.34
N CYS A 143 1.33 -9.72 2.44
CA CYS A 143 1.87 -8.71 1.53
C CYS A 143 2.94 -7.86 2.23
N PRO A 144 4.19 -7.86 1.75
CA PRO A 144 5.19 -6.91 2.22
C PRO A 144 5.07 -5.56 1.50
N ASN A 145 5.51 -4.48 2.14
CA ASN A 145 5.72 -3.16 1.51
C ASN A 145 4.48 -2.60 0.79
N VAL A 146 3.30 -2.76 1.38
CA VAL A 146 2.04 -2.25 0.83
C VAL A 146 1.96 -0.74 1.03
N VAL A 147 1.46 -0.01 0.03
CA VAL A 147 1.12 1.42 0.18
C VAL A 147 -0.33 1.61 -0.16
N ILE A 148 -1.12 2.02 0.83
CA ILE A 148 -2.52 2.42 0.66
C ILE A 148 -2.59 3.90 0.97
N SER A 149 -2.99 4.72 -0.01
CA SER A 149 -3.03 6.18 0.18
C SER A 149 -4.21 6.88 -0.49
N GLY A 150 -4.85 7.82 0.21
CA GLY A 150 -5.91 8.64 -0.39
C GLY A 150 -7.13 7.83 -0.84
N ASN A 151 -7.41 6.69 -0.22
CA ASN A 151 -8.59 5.89 -0.56
C ASN A 151 -9.76 6.24 0.36
N THR A 152 -10.99 6.15 -0.17
CA THR A 152 -12.23 6.17 0.62
C THR A 152 -12.81 4.77 0.66
N VAL A 153 -12.82 4.13 1.82
CA VAL A 153 -13.32 2.75 2.02
C VAL A 153 -14.57 2.80 2.90
N LYS A 154 -15.75 2.60 2.31
CA LYS A 154 -17.01 2.87 3.00
C LYS A 154 -18.17 1.93 2.69
N ASN A 155 -19.15 1.82 3.59
CA ASN A 155 -20.38 1.07 3.37
C ASN A 155 -20.15 -0.40 2.95
N ASN A 156 -19.04 -1.01 3.37
CA ASN A 156 -18.80 -2.43 3.13
C ASN A 156 -19.51 -3.26 4.20
N ALA A 157 -19.99 -4.44 3.81
CA ALA A 157 -20.84 -5.27 4.66
C ALA A 157 -20.07 -5.95 5.81
N THR A 158 -18.74 -5.94 5.77
CA THR A 158 -17.88 -6.36 6.88
C THR A 158 -16.87 -5.25 7.22
N GLU A 159 -15.59 -5.57 7.31
CA GLU A 159 -14.50 -4.65 7.64
C GLU A 159 -14.16 -3.72 6.47
N GLY A 160 -13.62 -2.54 6.77
CA GLY A 160 -13.10 -1.62 5.77
C GLY A 160 -11.79 -2.14 5.16
N ILE A 161 -10.72 -2.09 5.95
CA ILE A 161 -9.36 -2.50 5.55
C ILE A 161 -8.88 -3.61 6.48
N VAL A 162 -8.37 -4.71 5.93
CA VAL A 162 -7.80 -5.83 6.68
C VAL A 162 -6.37 -6.10 6.22
N PHE A 163 -5.43 -6.15 7.16
CA PHE A 163 -4.07 -6.66 6.97
C PHE A 163 -3.91 -7.98 7.74
N ASP A 164 -3.57 -9.04 7.02
CA ASP A 164 -3.19 -10.33 7.57
C ASP A 164 -1.72 -10.61 7.25
N ASP A 165 -0.89 -10.74 8.28
CA ASP A 165 0.55 -11.03 8.18
C ASP A 165 1.25 -10.13 7.14
N SER A 166 0.95 -8.83 7.20
CA SER A 166 1.32 -7.85 6.18
C SER A 166 1.99 -6.60 6.78
N SER A 167 2.74 -5.87 5.95
CA SER A 167 3.45 -4.66 6.35
C SER A 167 3.35 -3.57 5.29
N GLY A 168 3.58 -2.32 5.68
CA GLY A 168 3.48 -1.19 4.76
C GLY A 168 3.01 0.10 5.41
N VAL A 169 2.31 0.91 4.63
CA VAL A 169 1.73 2.19 5.05
C VAL A 169 0.27 2.24 4.64
N ILE A 170 -0.59 2.67 5.56
CA ILE A 170 -1.96 3.13 5.30
C ILE A 170 -1.97 4.62 5.62
N GLY A 171 -2.12 5.47 4.60
CA GLY A 171 -1.93 6.91 4.71
C GLY A 171 -3.12 7.71 4.17
N SER A 172 -3.48 8.81 4.82
CA SER A 172 -4.45 9.81 4.31
C SER A 172 -5.72 9.18 3.72
N SER A 173 -6.22 8.12 4.34
CA SER A 173 -7.37 7.36 3.86
C SER A 173 -8.56 7.56 4.79
N VAL A 174 -9.76 7.55 4.22
CA VAL A 174 -11.02 7.68 4.94
C VAL A 174 -11.69 6.31 4.99
N VAL A 175 -11.88 5.75 6.18
CA VAL A 175 -12.46 4.43 6.41
C VAL A 175 -13.71 4.57 7.28
N THR A 176 -14.89 4.51 6.66
CA THR A 176 -16.11 4.95 7.33
C THR A 176 -17.35 4.14 7.00
N GLN A 177 -18.30 4.02 7.93
CA GLN A 177 -19.60 3.37 7.68
C GLN A 177 -19.50 1.90 7.23
N ASN A 178 -18.40 1.20 7.50
CA ASN A 178 -18.32 -0.24 7.29
C ASN A 178 -19.06 -0.96 8.42
N LEU A 179 -19.75 -2.06 8.16
CA LEU A 179 -20.64 -2.69 9.15
C LEU A 179 -19.88 -3.38 10.29
N ALA A 180 -18.61 -3.74 10.09
CA ALA A 180 -17.74 -4.29 11.14
C ALA A 180 -16.67 -3.27 11.57
N ASP A 181 -15.43 -3.72 11.74
CA ASP A 181 -14.32 -2.87 12.16
C ASP A 181 -13.85 -1.98 10.99
N GLY A 182 -13.33 -0.79 11.29
CA GLY A 182 -12.77 0.09 10.25
C GLY A 182 -11.49 -0.50 9.65
N ILE A 183 -10.44 -0.59 10.46
CA ILE A 183 -9.13 -1.15 10.09
C ILE A 183 -8.79 -2.30 11.04
N VAL A 184 -8.45 -3.47 10.49
CA VAL A 184 -8.00 -4.63 11.26
C VAL A 184 -6.56 -5.00 10.87
N LEU A 185 -5.70 -5.13 11.87
CA LEU A 185 -4.30 -5.52 11.73
C LEU A 185 -4.06 -6.84 12.47
N ASN A 186 -4.13 -7.97 11.76
CA ASN A 186 -3.80 -9.28 12.29
C ASN A 186 -2.32 -9.58 12.05
N ASN A 187 -1.55 -9.72 13.14
CA ASN A 187 -0.11 -9.99 13.13
C ASN A 187 0.67 -9.05 12.19
N SER A 188 0.20 -7.81 12.08
CA SER A 188 0.62 -6.86 11.07
C SER A 188 1.15 -5.61 11.73
N SER A 189 2.23 -5.06 11.17
CA SER A 189 2.91 -3.87 11.70
C SER A 189 3.09 -2.78 10.64
N PRO A 190 2.02 -2.30 9.99
CA PRO A 190 2.11 -1.14 9.12
C PRO A 190 2.24 0.17 9.91
N THR A 191 2.68 1.23 9.23
CA THR A 191 2.47 2.60 9.68
C THR A 191 1.08 3.08 9.28
N LEU A 192 0.30 3.59 10.22
CA LEU A 192 -0.95 4.28 9.96
C LEU A 192 -0.69 5.78 10.10
N LEU A 193 -0.88 6.53 9.02
CA LEU A 193 -0.58 7.95 8.94
C LEU A 193 -1.82 8.76 8.52
N ASP A 194 -2.25 9.72 9.34
CA ASP A 194 -3.27 10.71 8.96
C ASP A 194 -4.56 10.09 8.39
N ASN A 195 -4.99 8.95 8.95
CA ASN A 195 -6.23 8.32 8.51
C ASN A 195 -7.41 8.84 9.32
N GLU A 196 -8.58 8.91 8.66
CA GLU A 196 -9.86 9.14 9.32
C GLU A 196 -10.65 7.82 9.36
N VAL A 197 -10.87 7.29 10.57
CA VAL A 197 -11.57 6.03 10.80
C VAL A 197 -12.79 6.29 11.68
N THR A 198 -13.96 6.44 11.07
CA THR A 198 -15.15 6.95 11.78
C THR A 198 -16.42 6.21 11.41
N LEU A 199 -17.42 6.17 12.31
CA LEU A 199 -18.76 5.65 12.02
C LEU A 199 -18.80 4.19 11.55
N ASN A 200 -17.76 3.39 11.82
CA ASN A 200 -17.81 1.96 11.54
C ASN A 200 -18.69 1.24 12.58
N GLY A 201 -19.29 0.11 12.23
CA GLY A 201 -20.31 -0.57 13.04
C GLY A 201 -19.76 -1.24 14.30
N ARG A 202 -18.44 -1.50 14.32
CA ARG A 202 -17.72 -2.08 15.46
C ARG A 202 -16.51 -1.22 15.83
N ASP A 203 -15.34 -1.81 16.05
CA ASP A 203 -14.16 -1.07 16.49
C ASP A 203 -13.58 -0.21 15.35
N GLY A 204 -12.98 0.93 15.67
CA GLY A 204 -12.32 1.76 14.66
C GLY A 204 -11.07 1.05 14.12
N ILE A 205 -10.07 0.90 14.96
CA ILE A 205 -8.80 0.25 14.65
C ILE A 205 -8.59 -0.94 15.60
N SER A 206 -8.60 -2.14 15.05
CA SER A 206 -8.37 -3.41 15.76
C SER A 206 -6.98 -3.96 15.51
N ILE A 207 -6.13 -4.00 16.54
CA ILE A 207 -4.75 -4.50 16.46
C ILE A 207 -4.67 -5.85 17.16
N ARG A 208 -4.26 -6.90 16.45
CA ARG A 208 -4.38 -8.28 16.92
C ARG A 208 -3.05 -9.01 16.75
N GLY A 209 -2.33 -9.26 17.84
CA GLY A 209 -1.02 -9.93 17.87
C GLY A 209 -1.10 -11.25 18.61
N PHE A 210 -1.60 -12.29 17.93
CA PHE A 210 -1.81 -13.61 18.55
C PHE A 210 -0.62 -14.55 18.31
N THR A 211 -0.22 -14.74 17.05
CA THR A 211 0.84 -15.68 16.66
C THR A 211 2.14 -14.99 16.27
N ALA A 212 2.09 -13.70 15.94
CA ALA A 212 3.24 -12.86 15.66
C ALA A 212 3.01 -11.44 16.21
N TYR A 213 4.06 -10.62 16.18
CA TYR A 213 4.02 -9.25 16.68
C TYR A 213 3.13 -8.36 15.80
N ALA A 214 2.25 -7.61 16.46
CA ALA A 214 1.50 -6.52 15.85
C ALA A 214 1.91 -5.21 16.56
N ALA A 215 2.90 -4.53 16.00
CA ALA A 215 3.46 -3.30 16.52
C ALA A 215 3.41 -2.18 15.47
N PRO A 216 2.20 -1.77 15.03
CA PRO A 216 2.06 -0.68 14.08
C PRO A 216 2.51 0.66 14.70
N PHE A 217 2.95 1.58 13.84
CA PHE A 217 3.23 2.96 14.23
C PHE A 217 2.08 3.87 13.79
N LEU A 218 1.39 4.51 14.72
CA LEU A 218 0.23 5.36 14.46
C LEU A 218 0.61 6.84 14.58
N LEU A 219 0.52 7.58 13.49
CA LEU A 219 0.82 9.00 13.43
C LEU A 219 -0.40 9.80 12.96
N GLU A 220 -0.86 10.73 13.78
CA GLU A 220 -1.89 11.72 13.42
C GLU A 220 -3.23 11.14 12.94
N ASN A 221 -3.57 9.91 13.32
CA ASN A 221 -4.85 9.30 12.94
C ASN A 221 -6.00 9.85 13.79
N LEU A 222 -7.16 10.03 13.16
CA LEU A 222 -8.43 10.30 13.82
C LEU A 222 -9.27 9.02 13.80
N ALA A 223 -9.50 8.41 14.96
CA ALA A 223 -10.55 7.40 15.08
C ALA A 223 -11.54 7.80 16.18
N ARG A 224 -12.80 7.99 15.79
CA ARG A 224 -13.89 8.40 16.71
C ARG A 224 -15.23 7.94 16.18
N ASP A 225 -16.24 7.94 17.03
CA ASP A 225 -17.61 7.57 16.66
C ASP A 225 -17.72 6.14 16.06
N ASN A 226 -16.82 5.21 16.42
CA ASN A 226 -16.88 3.83 15.93
C ASN A 226 -17.64 2.90 16.88
N GLY A 227 -18.65 2.21 16.35
CA GLY A 227 -19.44 1.20 17.03
C GLY A 227 -20.28 1.73 18.20
N GLY A 228 -21.02 0.81 18.84
CA GLY A 228 -21.85 1.11 20.02
C GLY A 228 -21.07 1.11 21.34
N ALA A 229 -21.78 1.09 22.47
CA ALA A 229 -21.23 1.20 23.83
C ALA A 229 -20.19 0.13 24.24
N SER A 230 -20.08 -0.96 23.48
CA SER A 230 -19.15 -2.08 23.74
C SER A 230 -18.01 -2.17 22.73
N ASN A 231 -17.82 -1.15 21.89
CA ASN A 231 -16.72 -1.04 20.94
C ASN A 231 -15.87 0.19 21.23
N TYR A 232 -14.72 0.26 20.59
CA TYR A 232 -13.67 1.24 20.85
C TYR A 232 -13.18 1.85 19.54
N ASP A 233 -12.67 3.06 19.62
CA ASP A 233 -12.02 3.69 18.47
C ASP A 233 -10.70 2.99 18.14
N ILE A 234 -10.03 2.48 19.17
CA ILE A 234 -8.87 1.61 19.02
C ILE A 234 -8.86 0.51 20.10
N ILE A 235 -8.55 -0.72 19.69
CA ILE A 235 -8.48 -1.88 20.57
C ILE A 235 -7.29 -2.76 20.23
N CYS A 236 -6.63 -3.30 21.25
CA CYS A 236 -5.53 -4.23 21.11
C CYS A 236 -5.87 -5.60 21.69
N PHE A 237 -5.52 -6.68 21.00
CA PHE A 237 -5.75 -8.06 21.42
C PHE A 237 -4.50 -8.93 21.26
N GLY A 238 -4.25 -9.78 22.24
CA GLY A 238 -3.12 -10.73 22.22
C GLY A 238 -1.88 -10.17 22.89
N GLY A 239 -1.05 -11.05 23.46
CA GLY A 239 0.13 -10.66 24.24
C GLY A 239 1.26 -10.02 23.41
N ASN A 240 1.17 -10.07 22.08
CA ASN A 240 2.21 -9.57 21.18
C ASN A 240 1.81 -8.25 20.48
N THR A 241 0.83 -7.52 21.03
CA THR A 241 0.47 -6.17 20.54
C THR A 241 1.27 -5.10 21.24
N ASN A 242 1.93 -4.24 20.46
CA ASN A 242 2.65 -3.09 21.00
C ASN A 242 2.60 -1.89 20.03
N PRO A 243 1.42 -1.30 19.79
CA PRO A 243 1.37 -0.09 18.98
C PRO A 243 2.11 1.05 19.65
N THR A 244 2.75 1.88 18.84
CA THR A 244 3.40 3.13 19.26
C THR A 244 2.93 4.27 18.37
N GLY A 245 3.09 5.52 18.79
CA GLY A 245 2.56 6.62 17.99
C GLY A 245 2.48 7.97 18.69
N LEU A 246 2.06 8.98 17.94
CA LEU A 246 1.82 10.35 18.43
C LEU A 246 0.80 11.09 17.56
N GLY A 247 0.19 12.13 18.12
CA GLY A 247 -0.74 13.02 17.42
C GLY A 247 -2.11 12.41 17.10
N ASN A 248 -2.39 11.20 17.55
CA ASN A 248 -3.64 10.51 17.25
C ASN A 248 -4.79 11.04 18.11
N ARG A 249 -6.03 10.91 17.63
CA ARG A 249 -7.23 11.36 18.34
C ARG A 249 -8.19 10.19 18.46
N PHE A 250 -8.38 9.71 19.68
CA PHE A 250 -9.26 8.60 20.06
C PHE A 250 -10.05 8.99 21.31
N ASP A 251 -11.34 8.65 21.35
CA ASP A 251 -12.18 8.89 22.54
C ASP A 251 -12.27 7.63 23.41
N ARG A 252 -12.33 6.46 22.79
CA ARG A 252 -12.45 5.16 23.46
C ARG A 252 -11.32 4.22 23.04
N CYS A 253 -10.50 3.83 23.99
CA CYS A 253 -9.39 2.92 23.77
C CYS A 253 -9.31 1.86 24.88
N ILE A 254 -8.93 0.63 24.53
CA ILE A 254 -8.74 -0.45 25.51
C ILE A 254 -7.61 -1.39 25.11
N ASN A 255 -6.94 -1.97 26.12
CA ASN A 255 -5.90 -3.01 26.02
C ASN A 255 -4.65 -2.63 25.22
N CYS A 256 -4.58 -1.44 24.64
CA CYS A 256 -3.34 -0.88 24.12
C CYS A 256 -2.57 -0.26 25.29
N ALA A 257 -1.29 -0.59 25.42
CA ALA A 257 -0.47 -0.24 26.58
C ALA A 257 -0.46 1.27 26.92
N GLU A 258 -0.81 2.13 25.96
CA GLU A 258 -0.68 3.58 26.10
C GLU A 258 -1.78 4.39 25.39
N CYS A 259 -3.06 4.09 25.64
CA CYS A 259 -4.18 4.87 25.11
C CYS A 259 -4.01 6.40 25.26
N GLN A 260 -3.37 6.87 26.35
CA GLN A 260 -3.09 8.28 26.60
C GLN A 260 -1.81 8.80 25.92
N ALA A 261 -0.82 7.96 25.61
CA ALA A 261 0.43 8.43 24.99
C ALA A 261 0.27 8.72 23.50
N PHE A 262 -0.61 7.99 22.81
CA PHE A 262 -0.88 8.21 21.39
C PHE A 262 -1.56 9.56 21.11
N ALA A 263 -2.18 10.16 22.12
CA ALA A 263 -2.91 11.42 22.03
C ALA A 263 -2.04 12.67 22.23
N ALA A 264 -0.76 12.50 22.57
CA ALA A 264 0.15 13.63 22.72
C ALA A 264 0.27 14.39 21.39
N PRO A 265 0.02 15.71 21.35
CA PRO A 265 0.12 16.49 20.12
C PRO A 265 1.55 16.50 19.59
N VAL A 266 1.71 16.51 18.27
CA VAL A 266 3.02 16.66 17.63
C VAL A 266 3.50 18.09 17.89
N THR A 267 4.46 18.27 18.80
CA THR A 267 5.11 19.57 18.99
C THR A 267 6.26 19.68 18.00
N TYR A 268 6.06 20.43 16.92
CA TYR A 268 7.18 20.95 16.14
C TYR A 268 7.87 22.02 17.00
N ARG A 269 9.07 21.73 17.48
CA ARG A 269 9.97 22.79 17.94
C ARG A 269 10.64 23.34 16.68
N ASP A 270 10.27 24.56 16.32
CA ASP A 270 10.93 25.37 15.30
C ASP A 270 12.45 25.46 15.51
#